data_AF-A0AAU2JGH2-F1
#
_entry.id   AF-A0AAU2JGH2-F1
#
_cell.length_a   1.000
_cell.length_b   1.000
_cell.length_c   1.000
_cell.angle_alpha   90.00
_cell.angle_beta   90.00
_cell.angle_gamma   90.00
#
_symmetry.space_group_name_H-M   'P 1'
#
loop_
_entity.id
_entity.type
_entity.pdbx_description
1 polymer ?
#
loop_
_entity_poly.entity_id
_entity_poly.type
_entity_poly.pdbx_seq_one_letter_code
_entity_poly.pdbx_strand_id
1 'polypeptide(L)'
;MRVKRVLGNPFAQAEKELDKRDRALREEHPDTVALRHRAHYLSEIGDLAGAVEISEQLLADRVRVLGEDHPQVLTTRLNLANLRGRAGDAAGAAEAFERLVLDMERVHGADFIYTVVSQRAAVRWRKEADSDSQGTE
;
A
#
# COMPACT_ATOMS: atom_id res chain seq x y z
N MET A 1 33.03 -35.77 -9.97
CA MET A 1 32.02 -34.89 -9.32
C MET A 1 32.21 -33.46 -9.82
N ARG A 2 31.23 -32.87 -10.52
CA ARG A 2 31.23 -31.44 -10.90
C ARG A 2 29.95 -30.82 -10.35
N VAL A 3 30.06 -30.12 -9.23
CA VAL A 3 28.93 -29.44 -8.61
C VAL A 3 28.74 -28.12 -9.37
N LYS A 4 27.87 -28.11 -10.39
CA LYS A 4 27.37 -26.87 -10.98
C LYS A 4 26.41 -26.23 -9.98
N ARG A 5 26.95 -25.47 -9.02
CA ARG A 5 26.15 -24.63 -8.13
C ARG A 5 25.68 -23.42 -8.96
N VAL A 6 24.46 -23.50 -9.49
CA VAL A 6 23.73 -22.36 -10.03
C VAL A 6 23.40 -21.47 -8.84
N LEU A 7 24.35 -20.62 -8.45
CA LEU A 7 24.04 -19.47 -7.60
C LEU A 7 23.26 -18.51 -8.50
N GLY A 8 21.93 -18.58 -8.43
CA GLY A 8 21.06 -17.58 -9.03
C GLY A 8 21.52 -16.22 -8.54
N ASN A 9 22.04 -15.40 -9.43
CA ASN A 9 22.69 -14.15 -9.07
C ASN A 9 21.63 -13.20 -8.49
N PRO A 10 21.69 -12.82 -7.20
CA PRO A 10 20.69 -11.93 -6.58
C PRO A 10 20.64 -10.56 -7.26
N PHE A 11 21.75 -10.15 -7.91
CA PHE A 11 21.78 -8.93 -8.73
C PHE A 11 20.93 -9.03 -9.99
N ALA A 12 20.83 -10.20 -10.63
CA ALA A 12 19.98 -10.39 -11.81
C ALA A 12 18.49 -10.32 -11.46
N GLN A 13 18.13 -10.73 -10.24
CA GLN A 13 16.77 -10.56 -9.70
C GLN A 13 16.51 -9.06 -9.45
N ALA A 14 17.44 -8.35 -8.81
CA ALA A 14 17.32 -6.93 -8.54
C ALA A 14 17.24 -6.07 -9.83
N GLU A 15 18.00 -6.41 -10.87
CA GLU A 15 17.93 -5.76 -12.18
C GLU A 15 16.61 -6.02 -12.90
N LYS A 16 16.07 -7.25 -12.82
CA LYS A 16 14.71 -7.53 -13.33
C LYS A 16 13.64 -6.74 -12.60
N GLU A 17 13.76 -6.59 -11.29
CA GLU A 17 12.82 -5.80 -10.49
C GLU A 17 12.98 -4.29 -10.73
N LEU A 18 14.19 -3.81 -11.04
CA LEU A 18 14.44 -2.43 -11.47
C LEU A 18 13.89 -2.16 -12.87
N ASP A 19 14.07 -3.07 -13.83
CA ASP A 19 13.49 -2.94 -15.18
C ASP A 19 11.96 -2.99 -15.15
N LYS A 20 11.37 -3.84 -14.30
CA LYS A 20 9.92 -3.81 -14.04
C LYS A 20 9.48 -2.50 -13.39
N ARG A 21 10.22 -1.98 -12.41
CA ARG A 21 9.93 -0.67 -11.79
C ARG A 21 10.00 0.46 -12.80
N ASP A 22 11.02 0.49 -13.66
CA ASP A 22 11.19 1.51 -14.69
C ASP A 22 10.11 1.42 -15.77
N ARG A 23 9.69 0.20 -16.14
CA ARG A 23 8.56 0.00 -17.06
C ARG A 23 7.24 0.43 -16.43
N ALA A 24 7.00 0.08 -15.17
CA ALA A 24 5.84 0.53 -14.42
C ALA A 24 5.82 2.06 -14.19
N LEU A 25 6.99 2.71 -14.05
CA LEU A 25 7.10 4.16 -13.97
C LEU A 25 6.85 4.85 -15.32
N ARG A 26 7.18 4.19 -16.44
CA ARG A 26 6.84 4.67 -17.79
C ARG A 26 5.37 4.43 -18.15
N GLU A 27 4.75 3.40 -17.59
CA GLU A 27 3.32 3.08 -17.72
C GLU A 27 2.45 3.79 -16.67
N GLU A 28 3.04 4.42 -15.64
CA GLU A 28 2.31 5.37 -14.79
C GLU A 28 1.92 6.56 -15.67
N HIS A 29 0.63 6.58 -16.03
CA HIS A 29 0.04 7.68 -16.77
C HIS A 29 0.27 9.01 -16.00
N PRO A 30 0.55 10.13 -16.69
CA PRO A 30 0.70 11.45 -16.07
C PRO A 30 -0.47 11.80 -15.12
N ASP A 31 -1.66 11.31 -15.45
CA ASP A 31 -2.88 11.48 -14.66
C ASP A 31 -2.81 10.76 -13.29
N THR A 32 -2.21 9.56 -13.23
CA THR A 32 -2.02 8.83 -11.95
C THR A 32 -1.02 9.50 -11.02
N VAL A 33 0.01 10.17 -11.56
CA VAL A 33 0.95 10.96 -10.76
C VAL A 33 0.26 12.24 -10.23
N ALA A 34 -0.55 12.89 -11.07
CA ALA A 34 -1.32 14.06 -10.66
C ALA A 34 -2.33 13.73 -9.54
N LEU A 35 -3.05 12.61 -9.65
CA LEU A 35 -3.97 12.13 -8.61
C LEU A 35 -3.23 11.83 -7.30
N ARG A 36 -2.04 11.21 -7.36
CA ARG A 36 -1.21 10.97 -6.17
C ARG A 36 -0.84 12.27 -5.45
N HIS A 37 -0.35 13.27 -6.18
CA HIS A 37 0.01 14.56 -5.60
C HIS A 37 -1.21 15.30 -5.03
N ARG A 38 -2.35 15.22 -5.72
CA ARG A 38 -3.60 15.80 -5.23
C ARG A 38 -4.08 15.15 -3.95
N ALA A 39 -4.08 13.82 -3.85
CA ALA A 39 -4.44 13.12 -2.62
C ALA A 39 -3.53 13.52 -1.45
N HIS A 40 -2.22 13.63 -1.69
CA HIS A 40 -1.28 14.09 -0.67
C HIS A 40 -1.59 15.53 -0.23
N TYR A 41 -1.76 16.45 -1.18
CA TYR A 41 -2.11 17.83 -0.89
C TYR A 41 -3.41 17.97 -0.08
N LEU A 42 -4.46 17.23 -0.46
CA LEU A 42 -5.74 17.23 0.26
C LEU A 42 -5.58 16.75 1.71
N SER A 43 -4.77 15.71 1.92
CA SER A 43 -4.42 15.22 3.26
C SER A 43 -3.67 16.27 4.11
N GLU A 44 -2.79 17.06 3.50
CA GLU A 44 -2.02 18.11 4.20
C GLU A 44 -2.90 19.29 4.60
N ILE A 45 -3.88 19.66 3.78
CA ILE A 45 -4.83 20.73 4.11
C ILE A 45 -5.98 20.27 5.01
N GLY A 46 -5.99 19.00 5.43
CA GLY A 46 -6.98 18.42 6.34
C GLY A 46 -8.27 17.93 5.66
N ASP A 47 -8.37 18.00 4.33
CA ASP A 47 -9.47 17.43 3.57
C ASP A 47 -9.27 15.92 3.37
N LEU A 48 -9.52 15.17 4.43
CA LEU A 48 -9.36 13.72 4.45
C LEU A 48 -10.39 13.02 3.56
N ALA A 49 -11.61 13.57 3.45
CA ALA A 49 -12.66 13.02 2.59
C ALA A 49 -12.26 13.11 1.11
N GLY A 50 -11.79 14.29 0.66
CA GLY A 50 -11.27 14.46 -0.69
C GLY A 50 -10.02 13.62 -0.95
N ALA A 51 -9.12 13.47 0.04
CA ALA A 51 -7.95 12.62 -0.08
C ALA A 51 -8.31 11.14 -0.26
N VAL A 52 -9.36 10.66 0.43
CA VAL A 52 -9.90 9.30 0.29
C VAL A 52 -10.46 9.09 -1.11
N GLU A 53 -11.34 9.97 -1.59
CA GLU A 53 -11.95 9.83 -2.93
C GLU A 53 -10.90 9.78 -4.05
N ILE A 54 -9.91 10.69 -4.02
CA ILE A 54 -8.84 10.71 -5.01
C ILE A 54 -7.96 9.45 -4.91
N SER A 55 -7.72 8.96 -3.69
CA SER A 55 -6.96 7.72 -3.49
C SER A 55 -7.70 6.48 -3.99
N GLU A 56 -9.04 6.45 -3.91
CA GLU A 56 -9.88 5.38 -4.46
C GLU A 56 -9.87 5.38 -6.00
N GLN A 57 -9.97 6.55 -6.62
CA GLN A 57 -9.84 6.68 -8.08
C GLN A 57 -8.46 6.20 -8.54
N LEU A 58 -7.41 6.64 -7.85
CA LEU A 58 -6.03 6.23 -8.13
C LEU A 58 -5.84 4.72 -7.97
N LEU A 59 -6.49 4.11 -6.97
CA LEU A 59 -6.46 2.67 -6.76
C LEU A 59 -7.11 1.92 -7.93
N ALA A 60 -8.29 2.35 -8.37
CA ALA A 60 -9.00 1.71 -9.47
C ALA A 60 -8.18 1.75 -10.78
N ASP A 61 -7.56 2.89 -11.09
CA ASP A 61 -6.70 3.02 -12.26
C ASP A 61 -5.45 2.15 -12.14
N ARG A 62 -4.79 2.14 -10.99
CA ARG A 62 -3.61 1.28 -10.78
C ARG A 62 -3.93 -0.20 -10.84
N VAL A 63 -5.08 -0.63 -10.31
CA VAL A 63 -5.53 -2.02 -10.41
C VAL A 63 -5.78 -2.41 -11.86
N ARG A 64 -6.41 -1.53 -12.65
CA ARG A 64 -6.71 -1.78 -14.06
C ARG A 64 -5.44 -1.86 -14.93
N VAL A 65 -4.44 -1.01 -14.66
CA VAL A 65 -3.22 -0.92 -15.47
C VAL A 65 -2.17 -1.94 -15.02
N LEU A 66 -1.92 -2.05 -13.72
CA LEU A 66 -0.78 -2.78 -13.15
C LEU A 66 -1.18 -4.14 -12.53
N GLY A 67 -2.47 -4.35 -12.26
CA GLY A 67 -3.00 -5.53 -11.57
C GLY A 67 -2.97 -5.39 -10.04
N GLU A 68 -3.81 -6.16 -9.35
CA GLU A 68 -4.02 -6.08 -7.90
C GLU A 68 -2.77 -6.37 -7.06
N ASP A 69 -1.87 -7.19 -7.61
CA ASP A 69 -0.67 -7.69 -6.96
C ASP A 69 0.53 -6.73 -7.10
N HIS A 70 0.35 -5.59 -7.78
CA HIS A 70 1.45 -4.67 -8.03
C HIS A 70 1.83 -3.87 -6.77
N PRO A 71 3.12 -3.70 -6.44
CA PRO A 71 3.58 -2.93 -5.27
C PRO A 71 2.98 -1.52 -5.14
N GLN A 72 2.71 -0.86 -6.26
CA GLN A 72 2.09 0.46 -6.25
C GLN A 72 0.60 0.44 -5.90
N VAL A 73 -0.14 -0.60 -6.31
CA VAL A 73 -1.53 -0.81 -5.89
C VAL A 73 -1.57 -1.01 -4.38
N LEU A 74 -0.69 -1.87 -3.87
CA LEU A 74 -0.54 -2.15 -2.45
C LEU A 74 -0.19 -0.90 -1.63
N THR A 75 0.72 -0.05 -2.14
CA THR A 75 1.05 1.24 -1.51
C THR A 75 -0.17 2.18 -1.46
N THR A 76 -1.00 2.16 -2.50
CA THR A 76 -2.21 2.99 -2.57
C THR A 76 -3.26 2.53 -1.57
N ARG A 77 -3.47 1.21 -1.45
CA ARG A 77 -4.36 0.60 -0.44
C ARG A 77 -3.90 0.95 0.98
N LEU A 78 -2.60 0.92 1.24
CA LEU A 78 -1.98 1.29 2.52
C LEU A 78 -2.30 2.75 2.90
N ASN A 79 -2.10 3.67 1.95
CA ASN A 79 -2.39 5.09 2.17
C ASN A 79 -3.89 5.34 2.37
N LEU A 80 -4.75 4.67 1.59
CA LEU A 80 -6.21 4.77 1.73
C LEU A 80 -6.67 4.32 3.12
N ALA A 81 -6.19 3.19 3.62
CA ALA A 81 -6.49 2.72 4.97
C ALA A 81 -6.03 3.71 6.05
N ASN A 82 -4.86 4.33 5.87
CA ASN A 82 -4.37 5.37 6.78
C ASN A 82 -5.27 6.61 6.78
N LEU A 83 -5.69 7.08 5.60
CA LEU A 83 -6.57 8.23 5.45
C LEU A 83 -7.93 7.98 6.09
N ARG A 84 -8.51 6.78 5.95
CA ARG A 84 -9.75 6.38 6.62
C ARG A 84 -9.62 6.43 8.14
N GLY A 85 -8.54 5.88 8.68
CA GLY A 85 -8.26 5.95 10.13
C GLY A 85 -8.16 7.40 10.62
N ARG A 86 -7.43 8.25 9.88
CA ARG A 86 -7.32 9.68 10.19
C ARG A 86 -8.66 10.42 10.07
N ALA A 87 -9.56 9.95 9.21
CA ALA A 87 -10.90 10.52 9.06
C ALA A 87 -11.88 10.11 10.18
N GLY A 88 -11.41 9.31 11.16
CA GLY A 88 -12.20 8.87 12.31
C GLY A 88 -12.71 7.43 12.21
N ASP A 89 -12.37 6.70 11.14
CA ASP A 89 -12.72 5.28 10.99
C ASP A 89 -11.53 4.38 11.36
N ALA A 90 -11.15 4.40 12.65
CA ALA A 90 -10.03 3.60 13.15
C ALA A 90 -10.28 2.08 13.01
N ALA A 91 -11.51 1.63 13.19
CA ALA A 91 -11.90 0.23 13.06
C ALA A 91 -11.79 -0.24 11.59
N GLY A 92 -12.38 0.51 10.65
CA GLY A 92 -12.29 0.18 9.22
C GLY A 92 -10.87 0.31 8.68
N ALA A 93 -10.06 1.22 9.23
CA ALA A 93 -8.63 1.28 8.92
C ALA A 93 -7.89 0.00 9.36
N ALA A 94 -8.11 -0.46 10.60
CA ALA A 94 -7.50 -1.68 11.11
C ALA A 94 -7.86 -2.90 10.26
N GLU A 95 -9.14 -3.10 9.94
CA GLU A 95 -9.59 -4.19 9.06
C GLU A 95 -8.95 -4.10 7.66
N ALA A 96 -8.86 -2.90 7.09
CA ALA A 96 -8.23 -2.69 5.80
C ALA A 96 -6.73 -3.05 5.82
N PHE A 97 -6.00 -2.72 6.90
CA PHE A 97 -4.61 -3.13 7.06
C PHE A 97 -4.47 -4.64 7.25
N GLU A 98 -5.35 -5.30 8.02
CA GLU A 98 -5.34 -6.75 8.20
C GLU A 98 -5.55 -7.49 6.87
N ARG A 99 -6.54 -7.04 6.07
CA ARG A 99 -6.77 -7.56 4.71
C ARG A 99 -5.57 -7.35 3.80
N LEU A 100 -4.94 -6.18 3.87
CA LEU A 100 -3.76 -5.86 3.08
C LEU A 100 -2.55 -6.75 3.43
N VAL A 101 -2.35 -7.06 4.71
CA VAL A 101 -1.31 -7.99 5.17
C VAL A 101 -1.55 -9.39 4.59
N LEU A 102 -2.78 -9.91 4.64
CA LEU A 102 -3.11 -11.21 4.06
C LEU A 102 -2.85 -11.25 2.55
N ASP A 103 -3.24 -10.21 1.82
CA ASP A 103 -3.00 -10.11 0.38
C ASP A 103 -1.49 -10.03 0.07
N MET A 104 -0.73 -9.23 0.82
CA MET A 104 0.72 -9.10 0.65
C MET A 104 1.47 -10.40 0.98
N GLU A 105 1.08 -11.11 2.05
CA GLU A 105 1.68 -12.39 2.42
C GLU A 105 1.45 -13.45 1.35
N ARG A 106 0.23 -13.50 0.77
CA ARG A 106 -0.10 -14.43 -0.32
C ARG A 106 0.72 -14.18 -1.59
N VAL A 107 1.00 -12.92 -1.90
CA VAL A 107 1.55 -12.50 -3.21
C VAL A 107 3.07 -12.32 -3.17
N HIS A 108 3.61 -11.76 -2.09
CA HIS A 108 5.03 -11.38 -1.97
C HIS A 108 5.76 -12.10 -0.82
N GLY A 109 5.03 -12.81 0.05
CA GLY A 109 5.58 -13.43 1.25
C GLY A 109 5.80 -12.43 2.40
N ALA A 110 6.07 -12.96 3.59
CA ALA A 110 6.12 -12.20 4.84
C ALA A 110 7.27 -11.17 4.92
N ASP A 111 8.30 -11.28 4.08
CA ASP A 111 9.50 -10.42 4.11
C ASP A 111 9.38 -9.12 3.30
N PHE A 112 8.22 -8.85 2.70
CA PHE A 112 8.03 -7.63 1.92
C PHE A 112 7.92 -6.40 2.84
N ILE A 113 8.66 -5.32 2.54
CA ILE A 113 8.73 -4.10 3.37
C ILE A 113 7.33 -3.55 3.71
N TYR A 114 6.38 -3.66 2.79
CA TYR A 114 5.03 -3.16 3.00
C TYR A 114 4.19 -4.06 3.92
N THR A 115 4.52 -5.34 4.08
CA THR A 115 3.88 -6.25 5.04
C THR A 115 4.15 -5.77 6.46
N VAL A 116 5.40 -5.44 6.78
CA VAL A 116 5.81 -4.93 8.11
C VAL A 116 5.16 -3.57 8.40
N VAL A 117 5.10 -2.67 7.42
CA VAL A 117 4.45 -1.36 7.60
C VAL A 117 2.95 -1.53 7.84
N SER A 118 2.29 -2.41 7.08
CA SER A 118 0.85 -2.67 7.21
C SER A 118 0.51 -3.33 8.55
N GLN A 119 1.30 -4.29 9.01
CA GLN A 119 1.14 -4.91 10.34
C GLN A 119 1.27 -3.88 11.47
N ARG A 120 2.30 -3.02 11.43
CA ARG A 120 2.48 -1.96 12.44
C ARG A 120 1.32 -0.97 12.43
N ALA A 121 0.82 -0.61 11.25
CA ALA A 121 -0.33 0.28 11.12
C ALA A 121 -1.62 -0.37 11.66
N ALA A 122 -1.85 -1.66 11.38
CA ALA A 122 -2.99 -2.40 11.93
C ALA A 122 -3.00 -2.38 13.47
N VAL A 123 -1.85 -2.69 14.10
CA VAL A 123 -1.73 -2.67 15.57
C VAL A 123 -1.98 -1.27 16.14
N ARG A 124 -1.48 -0.23 15.47
CA ARG A 124 -1.72 1.16 15.87
C ARG A 124 -3.22 1.51 15.83
N TRP A 125 -3.89 1.27 14.70
CA TRP A 125 -5.29 1.62 14.53
C TRP A 125 -6.22 0.78 15.38
N ARG A 126 -5.88 -0.49 15.63
CA ARG A 126 -6.60 -1.33 16.60
C ARG A 126 -6.55 -0.73 18.00
N LYS A 127 -5.35 -0.31 18.45
CA LYS A 127 -5.21 0.34 19.76
C LYS A 127 -6.01 1.64 19.84
N GLU A 128 -6.05 2.42 18.76
CA GLU A 128 -6.87 3.64 18.70
C GLU A 128 -8.37 3.32 18.78
N ALA A 129 -8.84 2.34 18.01
CA ALA A 129 -10.24 1.87 18.05
C ALA A 129 -10.64 1.34 19.45
N ASP A 130 -9.75 0.58 20.10
CA ASP A 130 -9.95 0.10 21.46
C ASP A 130 -10.00 1.27 22.46
N SER A 131 -9.20 2.32 22.25
CA SER A 131 -9.16 3.52 23.12
C SER A 131 -10.41 4.38 22.95
N ASP A 132 -10.88 4.57 21.72
CA ASP A 132 -12.12 5.29 21.41
C ASP A 132 -13.35 4.59 22.01
N SER A 133 -13.32 3.25 22.08
CA SER A 133 -14.39 2.47 22.73
C SER A 133 -14.40 2.56 24.26
N GLN A 134 -13.26 2.89 24.88
CA GLN A 134 -13.11 3.00 26.35
C GLN A 134 -13.27 4.45 26.86
N GLY A 135 -13.35 5.45 25.97
CA GLY A 135 -13.42 6.88 26.32
C GLY A 135 -14.82 7.45 26.53
N THR A 136 -15.85 6.61 26.69
CA THR A 136 -17.26 7.04 26.81
C THR A 136 -17.93 6.67 28.16
N GLU A 137 -17.15 6.59 29.25
CA GLU A 137 -17.67 6.52 30.63
C GLU A 137 -17.53 7.83 31.40
#